data_AF-A0A7S2JLQ9-F1
#
_entry.id   AF-A0A7S2JLQ9-F1
#
_cell.length_a   1.000
_cell.length_b   1.000
_cell.length_c   1.000
_cell.angle_alpha   90.00
_cell.angle_beta   90.00
_cell.angle_gamma   90.00
#
_symmetry.space_group_name_H-M   'P 1'
#
loop_
_entity.id
_entity.type
_entity.pdbx_description
1 polymer ?
#
loop_
_entity_poly.entity_id
_entity_poly.type
_entity_poly.pdbx_seq_one_letter_code
_entity_poly.pdbx_strand_id
1 'polypeptide(L)'
;GYHRSKTGASPSARDRARADAEALQFASRPASHGSEDAGDAGSSVGADLGGEGGAHSTYGWPGLRWGKPLGRPKKLSGQPQVVRISDEEQVECYPPYWAISLDQLRQLNTTLRKFYKKRMDNFAEKTMRQVTPDFIVPQTAHGGTGYSLKLNREKPLRANVMISHCWDENCENFVNHMLLKSAEIHRISSGETPGLWICAFAIFQRGAGDKSGPDIQEQLGGSRDVMGGPFPQVVAQADVMMVVQTKEAMVYTRMWCVLEILIAIQQEKEVWLAGDWPANRKWLEEFKPRDAICGPPYDCPGSYIVSTEAEGGVSVQNVVDRNRIEDTLEAEERIEVLQVDPPEDVDNREVRN
;
A
#
# COMPACT_ATOMS: atom_id res chain seq x y z
N GLY A 1 -45.78 -3.90 32.10
CA GLY A 1 -44.33 -3.67 32.14
C GLY A 1 -43.86 -3.34 30.75
N TYR A 2 -43.25 -2.17 30.56
CA TYR A 2 -42.65 -1.75 29.29
C TYR A 2 -41.20 -1.35 29.57
N HIS A 3 -40.26 -2.12 29.03
CA HIS A 3 -38.82 -1.81 29.08
C HIS A 3 -38.48 -0.79 28.00
N ARG A 4 -37.85 0.31 28.41
CA ARG A 4 -37.37 1.39 27.53
C ARG A 4 -35.88 1.15 27.23
N SER A 5 -35.53 0.89 25.98
CA SER A 5 -34.16 0.78 25.50
C SER A 5 -33.48 2.15 25.47
N LYS A 6 -32.26 2.24 26.00
CA LYS A 6 -31.41 3.43 25.93
C LYS A 6 -30.73 3.48 24.56
N THR A 7 -30.99 4.52 23.80
CA THR A 7 -30.24 4.89 22.59
C THR A 7 -28.96 5.62 23.01
N GLY A 8 -27.81 5.07 22.65
CA GLY A 8 -26.51 5.76 22.79
C GLY A 8 -26.46 6.96 21.84
N ALA A 9 -26.13 8.14 22.37
CA ALA A 9 -26.00 9.35 21.58
C ALA A 9 -24.70 9.31 20.77
N SER A 10 -24.81 9.60 19.47
CA SER A 10 -23.64 9.78 18.59
C SER A 10 -22.80 10.98 19.03
N PRO A 11 -21.47 10.94 18.86
CA PRO A 11 -20.58 12.03 19.24
C PRO A 11 -21.00 13.36 18.59
N SER A 12 -20.88 14.44 19.34
CA SER A 12 -21.26 15.77 18.85
C SER A 12 -20.34 16.20 17.71
N ALA A 13 -20.82 17.09 16.84
CA ALA A 13 -19.97 17.69 15.80
C ALA A 13 -18.70 18.37 16.36
N ARG A 14 -18.76 18.80 17.62
CA ARG A 14 -17.63 19.40 18.34
C ARG A 14 -16.56 18.38 18.75
N ASP A 15 -16.97 17.16 19.08
CA ASP A 15 -16.05 16.07 19.42
C ASP A 15 -15.31 15.57 18.17
N ARG A 16 -15.99 15.54 17.02
CA ARG A 16 -15.36 15.22 15.72
C ARG A 16 -14.34 16.28 15.30
N ALA A 17 -14.70 17.56 15.39
CA ALA A 17 -13.79 18.66 15.07
C ALA A 17 -12.53 18.69 15.95
N ARG A 18 -12.62 18.23 17.20
CA ARG A 18 -11.47 18.13 18.11
C ARG A 18 -10.52 16.98 17.75
N ALA A 19 -11.06 15.81 17.42
CA ALA A 19 -10.25 14.68 16.95
C ALA A 19 -9.54 15.00 15.62
N ASP A 20 -10.21 15.73 14.72
CA ASP A 20 -9.63 16.18 13.45
C ASP A 20 -8.51 17.21 13.64
N ALA A 21 -8.63 18.11 14.62
CA ALA A 21 -7.58 19.08 14.96
C ALA A 21 -6.35 18.43 15.61
N GLU A 22 -6.53 17.38 16.42
CA GLU A 22 -5.43 16.63 17.05
C GLU A 22 -4.64 15.80 16.02
N ALA A 23 -5.30 15.25 14.99
CA ALA A 23 -4.64 14.53 13.89
C ALA A 23 -3.75 15.44 13.02
N LEU A 24 -4.20 16.67 12.73
CA LEU A 24 -3.43 17.65 11.96
C LEU A 24 -2.25 18.26 12.75
N GLN A 25 -2.42 18.47 14.07
CA GLN A 25 -1.33 18.94 14.93
C GLN A 25 -0.25 17.89 15.19
N PHE A 26 -0.58 16.60 15.15
CA PHE A 26 0.40 15.52 15.27
C PHE A 26 1.32 15.43 14.04
N ALA A 27 0.80 15.74 12.85
CA ALA A 27 1.56 15.71 11.60
C ALA A 27 2.57 16.87 11.45
N SER A 28 2.46 17.93 12.25
CA SER A 28 3.16 19.21 12.01
C SER A 28 4.08 19.68 13.16
N ARG A 29 4.31 18.86 14.20
CA ARG A 29 5.23 19.22 15.31
C ARG A 29 6.68 18.80 15.06
N PRO A 30 7.65 19.72 14.96
CA PRO A 30 9.06 19.39 15.08
C PRO A 30 9.38 19.01 16.54
N ALA A 31 10.05 17.87 16.74
CA ALA A 31 10.50 17.43 18.06
C ALA A 31 11.56 18.39 18.61
N SER A 32 11.23 19.16 19.64
CA SER A 32 12.20 19.95 20.41
C SER A 32 13.00 19.03 21.34
N HIS A 33 14.32 19.04 21.20
CA HIS A 33 15.25 18.41 22.14
C HIS A 33 15.19 19.11 23.50
N GLY A 34 14.74 18.38 24.52
CA GLY A 34 15.14 18.61 25.90
C GLY A 34 16.30 17.68 26.23
N SER A 35 17.51 18.22 26.32
CA SER A 35 18.66 17.56 26.93
C SER A 35 18.59 17.83 28.43
N GLU A 36 18.37 16.79 29.23
CA GLU A 36 18.70 16.82 30.65
C GLU A 36 19.73 15.73 30.94
N ASP A 37 20.88 16.20 31.42
CA ASP A 37 21.96 15.44 32.03
C ASP A 37 21.53 14.88 33.38
N ALA A 38 21.80 13.58 33.60
CA ALA A 38 22.17 12.96 34.87
C ALA A 38 22.57 11.51 34.53
N GLY A 39 23.70 10.95 34.94
CA GLY A 39 24.28 11.00 36.26
C GLY A 39 24.42 9.54 36.73
N ASP A 40 25.65 9.16 37.04
CA ASP A 40 26.22 7.82 37.17
C ASP A 40 25.79 7.01 38.42
N ALA A 41 26.15 5.72 38.38
CA ALA A 41 26.40 4.76 39.47
C ALA A 41 25.25 3.89 40.04
N GLY A 42 25.48 2.56 40.04
CA GLY A 42 24.80 1.64 40.95
C GLY A 42 24.77 0.16 40.54
N SER A 43 25.87 -0.56 40.76
CA SER A 43 25.95 -2.03 40.76
C SER A 43 25.11 -2.63 41.89
N SER A 44 24.34 -3.70 41.63
CA SER A 44 24.19 -4.82 42.58
C SER A 44 23.50 -6.05 41.95
N VAL A 45 23.88 -7.18 42.55
CA VAL A 45 23.66 -8.58 42.23
C VAL A 45 22.28 -9.06 42.73
N GLY A 46 21.66 -10.04 42.07
CA GLY A 46 20.86 -11.05 42.79
C GLY A 46 19.57 -11.57 42.16
N ALA A 47 19.57 -12.89 41.92
CA ALA A 47 18.46 -13.84 42.10
C ALA A 47 17.28 -13.84 41.10
N ASP A 48 17.46 -14.66 40.07
CA ASP A 48 16.69 -15.87 39.75
C ASP A 48 15.44 -16.17 40.61
N LEU A 49 14.25 -16.11 40.01
CA LEU A 49 13.11 -16.99 40.30
C LEU A 49 12.25 -17.12 39.03
N GLY A 50 12.03 -18.38 38.64
CA GLY A 50 11.35 -18.77 37.42
C GLY A 50 9.85 -18.44 37.38
N GLY A 51 9.37 -18.32 36.15
CA GLY A 51 7.96 -18.33 35.80
C GLY A 51 7.80 -18.97 34.43
N GLU A 52 7.22 -20.17 34.42
CA GLU A 52 6.81 -20.90 33.23
C GLU A 52 5.82 -20.05 32.42
N GLY A 53 6.13 -19.81 31.14
CA GLY A 53 5.28 -19.07 30.21
C GLY A 53 5.38 -19.71 28.83
N GLY A 54 4.23 -20.03 28.25
CA GLY A 54 4.04 -20.92 27.11
C GLY A 54 4.93 -20.65 25.89
N ALA A 55 5.46 -21.74 25.33
CA ALA A 55 6.20 -21.75 24.09
C ALA A 55 5.30 -21.32 22.91
N HIS A 56 5.43 -20.05 22.51
CA HIS A 56 5.14 -19.69 21.13
C HIS A 56 6.24 -20.32 20.25
N SER A 57 5.83 -21.26 19.41
CA SER A 57 6.67 -21.92 18.41
C SER A 57 7.19 -20.90 17.41
N THR A 58 8.38 -20.37 17.65
CA THR A 58 9.18 -19.71 16.63
C THR A 58 9.79 -20.80 15.74
N TYR A 59 9.20 -21.02 14.57
CA TYR A 59 9.83 -21.82 13.51
C TYR A 59 11.05 -21.05 12.97
N GLY A 60 12.16 -21.11 13.71
CA GLY A 60 13.46 -20.62 13.29
C GLY A 60 14.08 -21.60 12.29
N TRP A 61 14.19 -21.19 11.03
CA TRP A 61 14.90 -21.96 10.00
C TRP A 61 16.41 -21.95 10.29
N PRO A 62 17.08 -23.12 10.41
CA PRO A 62 18.51 -23.17 10.64
C PRO A 62 19.28 -22.77 9.38
N GLY A 63 20.03 -21.66 9.45
CA GLY A 63 21.08 -21.33 8.48
C GLY A 63 20.96 -19.97 7.78
N LEU A 64 19.82 -19.28 7.86
CA LEU A 64 19.68 -17.96 7.26
C LEU A 64 20.00 -16.84 8.28
N ARG A 65 21.20 -16.26 8.18
CA ARG A 65 21.55 -15.04 8.92
C ARG A 65 21.00 -13.85 8.17
N TRP A 66 19.79 -13.43 8.52
CA TRP A 66 19.31 -12.09 8.16
C TRP A 66 20.28 -11.07 8.79
N GLY A 67 20.69 -10.07 8.02
CA GLY A 67 21.33 -8.88 8.60
C GLY A 67 20.45 -8.33 9.74
N LYS A 68 21.04 -7.56 10.66
CA LYS A 68 20.28 -6.95 11.77
C LYS A 68 19.00 -6.30 11.20
N PRO A 69 17.81 -6.51 11.82
CA PRO A 69 16.58 -5.88 11.38
C PRO A 69 16.79 -4.40 11.14
N LEU A 70 16.23 -3.88 10.04
CA LEU A 70 16.24 -2.44 9.80
C LEU A 70 15.39 -1.82 10.92
N GLY A 71 16.05 -1.16 11.87
CA GLY A 71 15.35 -0.47 12.95
C GLY A 71 14.31 0.48 12.38
N ARG A 72 13.14 0.59 13.02
CA ARG A 72 12.10 1.52 12.56
C ARG A 72 12.69 2.93 12.42
N PRO A 73 12.49 3.62 11.29
CA PRO A 73 12.99 4.98 11.12
C PRO A 73 12.43 5.87 12.24
N LYS A 74 13.31 6.54 12.98
CA LYS A 74 12.93 7.42 14.11
C LYS A 74 12.33 8.75 13.66
N LYS A 75 12.46 9.11 12.37
CA LYS A 75 11.94 10.35 11.78
C LYS A 75 11.49 10.05 10.34
N LEU A 76 10.33 10.58 9.95
CA LEU A 76 9.91 10.62 8.54
C LEU A 76 10.91 11.51 7.80
N SER A 77 11.63 10.93 6.83
CA SER A 77 12.70 11.60 6.08
C SER A 77 12.41 11.73 4.58
N GLY A 78 11.24 11.25 4.14
CA GLY A 78 10.82 11.33 2.75
C GLY A 78 10.44 12.74 2.35
N GLN A 79 10.61 13.06 1.07
CA GLN A 79 10.12 14.30 0.51
C GLN A 79 8.59 14.36 0.65
N PRO A 80 8.04 15.29 1.44
CA PRO A 80 6.60 15.44 1.55
C PRO A 80 6.03 15.99 0.23
N GLN A 81 4.76 15.70 -0.01
CA GLN A 81 3.98 16.41 -1.02
C GLN A 81 3.31 17.61 -0.36
N VAL A 82 3.27 18.75 -1.05
CA VAL A 82 2.65 19.97 -0.52
C VAL A 82 1.20 20.03 -0.97
N VAL A 83 0.28 19.99 -0.01
CA VAL A 83 -1.17 20.10 -0.25
C VAL A 83 -1.61 21.52 -0.01
N ARG A 84 -2.33 22.10 -0.97
CA ARG A 84 -2.95 23.42 -0.82
C ARG A 84 -4.35 23.25 -0.23
N ILE A 85 -4.53 23.70 1.01
CA ILE A 85 -5.82 23.64 1.74
C ILE A 85 -6.68 24.86 1.39
N SER A 86 -6.04 26.03 1.30
CA SER A 86 -6.67 27.29 0.91
C SER A 86 -5.72 28.12 0.03
N ASP A 87 -6.13 29.33 -0.36
CA ASP A 87 -5.24 30.18 -1.14
C ASP A 87 -3.97 30.58 -0.38
N GLU A 88 -4.03 30.61 0.95
CA GLU A 88 -2.98 31.07 1.85
C GLU A 88 -2.31 29.94 2.64
N GLU A 89 -2.95 28.76 2.69
CA GLU A 89 -2.52 27.64 3.53
C GLU A 89 -2.03 26.46 2.69
N GLN A 90 -0.79 26.05 2.99
CA GLN A 90 -0.16 24.86 2.45
C GLN A 90 0.34 23.97 3.59
N VAL A 91 0.15 22.66 3.43
CA VAL A 91 0.53 21.67 4.42
C VAL A 91 1.40 20.61 3.76
N GLU A 92 2.53 20.30 4.38
CA GLU A 92 3.35 19.15 4.03
C GLU A 92 2.66 17.86 4.45
N CYS A 93 2.46 16.95 3.49
CA CYS A 93 1.90 15.64 3.73
C CYS A 93 2.94 14.58 3.41
N TYR A 94 3.27 13.74 4.39
CA TYR A 94 4.31 12.72 4.27
C TYR A 94 3.79 11.42 3.64
N PRO A 95 4.66 10.59 3.03
CA PRO A 95 4.27 9.41 2.26
C PRO A 95 3.24 8.47 2.88
N PRO A 96 3.30 8.16 4.19
CA PRO A 96 2.32 7.29 4.83
C PRO A 96 0.89 7.83 4.84
N TYR A 97 0.66 9.09 4.47
CA TYR A 97 -0.66 9.72 4.42
C TYR A 97 -1.18 9.94 2.99
N TRP A 98 -0.54 9.33 1.99
CA TRP A 98 -0.95 9.42 0.58
C TRP A 98 -1.86 8.26 0.16
N ALA A 99 -2.66 7.73 1.09
CA ALA A 99 -3.49 6.57 0.84
C ALA A 99 -4.84 6.92 0.18
N ILE A 100 -5.41 5.94 -0.51
CA ILE A 100 -6.77 5.96 -1.06
C ILE A 100 -7.63 4.95 -0.27
N SER A 101 -8.90 5.25 -0.03
CA SER A 101 -9.81 4.27 0.59
C SER A 101 -10.28 3.22 -0.42
N LEU A 102 -10.73 2.06 0.08
CA LEU A 102 -11.33 1.02 -0.76
C LEU A 102 -12.57 1.52 -1.53
N ASP A 103 -13.39 2.37 -0.91
CA ASP A 103 -14.57 2.95 -1.56
C ASP A 103 -14.18 3.91 -2.70
N GLN A 104 -13.16 4.74 -2.50
CA GLN A 104 -12.61 5.59 -3.55
C GLN A 104 -12.03 4.76 -4.70
N LEU A 105 -11.37 3.64 -4.39
CA LEU A 105 -10.86 2.71 -5.42
C LEU A 105 -12.02 2.08 -6.22
N ARG A 106 -13.12 1.69 -5.57
CA ARG A 106 -14.35 1.21 -6.23
C ARG A 106 -14.97 2.28 -7.14
N GLN A 107 -15.02 3.53 -6.68
CA GLN A 107 -15.52 4.65 -7.46
C GLN A 107 -14.62 4.98 -8.66
N LEU A 108 -13.30 4.91 -8.48
CA LEU A 108 -12.32 5.03 -9.56
C LEU A 108 -12.57 3.98 -10.64
N ASN A 109 -12.75 2.71 -10.27
CA ASN A 109 -13.06 1.62 -11.20
C ASN A 109 -14.31 1.93 -12.04
N THR A 110 -15.38 2.36 -11.38
CA THR A 110 -16.64 2.76 -12.05
C THR A 110 -16.42 3.93 -13.01
N THR A 111 -15.58 4.89 -12.60
CA THR A 111 -15.26 6.08 -13.40
C THR A 111 -14.44 5.72 -14.63
N LEU A 112 -13.43 4.86 -14.48
CA LEU A 112 -12.57 4.37 -15.57
C LEU A 112 -13.39 3.58 -16.61
N ARG A 113 -14.29 2.70 -16.17
CA ARG A 113 -15.22 1.99 -17.08
C ARG A 113 -16.03 2.97 -17.94
N LYS A 114 -16.59 4.02 -17.32
CA LYS A 114 -17.33 5.06 -18.04
C LYS A 114 -16.43 5.87 -18.97
N PHE A 115 -15.22 6.19 -18.54
CA PHE A 115 -14.24 6.95 -19.32
C PHE A 115 -13.83 6.22 -20.60
N TYR A 116 -13.40 4.96 -20.51
CA TYR A 116 -12.99 4.18 -21.68
C TYR A 116 -14.18 3.80 -22.57
N LYS A 117 -15.35 3.50 -22.00
CA LYS A 117 -16.58 3.29 -22.79
C LYS A 117 -16.91 4.49 -23.68
N LYS A 118 -16.76 5.72 -23.17
CA LYS A 118 -16.98 6.95 -23.96
C LYS A 118 -15.95 7.13 -25.10
N ARG A 119 -14.76 6.55 -24.96
CA ARG A 119 -13.70 6.57 -25.98
C ARG A 119 -13.78 5.40 -26.96
N MET A 120 -14.83 4.57 -26.87
CA MET A 120 -14.97 3.33 -27.65
C MET A 120 -13.79 2.38 -27.46
N ASP A 121 -13.26 2.33 -26.24
CA ASP A 121 -12.07 1.57 -25.89
C ASP A 121 -12.40 0.60 -24.75
N ASN A 122 -11.70 -0.54 -24.69
CA ASN A 122 -11.99 -1.61 -23.75
C ASN A 122 -11.17 -1.47 -22.46
N PHE A 123 -11.80 -0.99 -21.39
CA PHE A 123 -11.12 -0.87 -20.08
C PHE A 123 -10.58 -2.22 -19.56
N ALA A 124 -11.27 -3.33 -19.87
CA ALA A 124 -10.87 -4.66 -19.44
C ALA A 124 -9.57 -5.14 -20.11
N GLU A 125 -8.99 -4.38 -21.04
CA GLU A 125 -7.68 -4.65 -21.65
C GLU A 125 -6.60 -3.66 -21.19
N LYS A 126 -6.95 -2.67 -20.36
CA LYS A 126 -6.02 -1.61 -19.97
C LYS A 126 -5.16 -2.01 -18.80
N THR A 127 -3.86 -1.81 -18.94
CA THR A 127 -2.91 -1.98 -17.85
C THR A 127 -2.86 -0.73 -16.97
N MET A 128 -2.38 -0.86 -15.74
CA MET A 128 -2.14 0.30 -14.87
C MET A 128 -1.21 1.34 -15.52
N ARG A 129 -0.24 0.87 -16.32
CA ARG A 129 0.67 1.70 -17.13
C ARG A 129 -0.06 2.55 -18.16
N GLN A 130 -1.15 2.05 -18.75
CA GLN A 130 -1.95 2.80 -19.71
C GLN A 130 -2.94 3.74 -19.00
N VAL A 131 -3.58 3.26 -17.94
CA VAL A 131 -4.53 4.04 -17.14
C VAL A 131 -3.89 5.27 -16.51
N THR A 132 -2.64 5.16 -16.05
CA THR A 132 -1.92 6.27 -15.41
C THR A 132 -1.83 7.50 -16.31
N PRO A 133 -1.20 7.48 -17.49
CA PRO A 133 -1.14 8.63 -18.40
C PRO A 133 -2.49 9.00 -19.00
N ASP A 134 -3.39 8.03 -19.26
CA ASP A 134 -4.70 8.31 -19.86
C ASP A 134 -5.65 9.06 -18.93
N PHE A 135 -5.57 8.76 -17.63
CA PHE A 135 -6.56 9.22 -16.66
C PHE A 135 -5.90 9.91 -15.46
N ILE A 136 -5.01 9.22 -14.75
CA ILE A 136 -4.44 9.72 -13.47
C ILE A 136 -3.67 11.03 -13.67
N VAL A 137 -2.75 11.06 -14.64
CA VAL A 137 -1.92 12.25 -14.94
C VAL A 137 -2.79 13.48 -15.26
N PRO A 138 -3.78 13.41 -16.20
CA PRO A 138 -4.72 14.50 -16.41
C PRO A 138 -5.49 14.90 -15.15
N GLN A 139 -5.87 13.94 -14.30
CA GLN A 139 -6.57 14.25 -13.06
C GLN A 139 -5.67 14.98 -12.06
N THR A 140 -4.35 14.81 -12.06
CA THR A 140 -3.45 15.46 -11.09
C THR A 140 -2.70 16.67 -11.65
N ALA A 141 -2.90 17.00 -12.93
CA ALA A 141 -2.20 18.09 -13.60
C ALA A 141 -2.27 19.42 -12.83
N HIS A 142 -1.13 20.09 -12.74
CA HIS A 142 -0.92 21.38 -12.07
C HIS A 142 -1.14 21.37 -10.54
N GLY A 143 -1.43 20.21 -9.95
CA GLY A 143 -1.70 20.08 -8.51
C GLY A 143 -0.47 19.73 -7.67
N GLY A 144 0.60 19.20 -8.29
CA GLY A 144 1.82 18.78 -7.58
C GLY A 144 1.64 17.66 -6.55
N THR A 145 0.50 16.95 -6.57
CA THR A 145 0.14 15.91 -5.60
C THR A 145 -0.41 14.68 -6.30
N GLY A 146 -0.17 13.50 -5.72
CA GLY A 146 -0.73 12.23 -6.18
C GLY A 146 -2.25 12.22 -6.14
N TYR A 147 -2.85 11.35 -6.94
CA TYR A 147 -4.30 11.22 -7.06
C TYR A 147 -5.00 10.94 -5.73
N SER A 148 -4.44 10.02 -4.94
CA SER A 148 -4.94 9.70 -3.60
C SER A 148 -5.01 10.94 -2.71
N LEU A 149 -3.93 11.73 -2.70
CA LEU A 149 -3.84 12.93 -1.86
C LEU A 149 -4.72 14.06 -2.40
N LYS A 150 -4.88 14.17 -3.72
CA LYS A 150 -5.85 15.09 -4.35
C LYS A 150 -7.27 14.81 -3.86
N LEU A 151 -7.68 13.53 -3.79
CA LEU A 151 -9.00 13.14 -3.28
C LEU A 151 -9.14 13.40 -1.78
N ASN A 152 -8.06 13.24 -1.02
CA ASN A 152 -8.01 13.31 0.43
C ASN A 152 -7.34 14.59 0.96
N ARG A 153 -7.42 15.69 0.20
CA ARG A 153 -6.65 16.92 0.48
C ARG A 153 -6.97 17.52 1.85
N GLU A 154 -8.24 17.49 2.26
CA GLU A 154 -8.72 18.08 3.52
C GLU A 154 -8.41 17.19 4.72
N LYS A 155 -8.37 15.87 4.49
CA LYS A 155 -8.07 14.87 5.51
C LYS A 155 -7.25 13.73 4.89
N PRO A 156 -5.92 13.88 4.80
CA PRO A 156 -5.05 12.84 4.25
C PRO A 156 -5.25 11.51 4.97
N LEU A 157 -5.29 10.42 4.21
CA LEU A 157 -5.55 9.09 4.75
C LEU A 157 -4.24 8.37 5.08
N ARG A 158 -4.10 7.88 6.31
CA ARG A 158 -3.01 6.99 6.71
C ARG A 158 -3.10 5.68 5.94
N ALA A 159 -1.96 5.19 5.46
CA ALA A 159 -1.81 3.84 4.93
C ALA A 159 -1.89 2.80 6.06
N ASN A 160 -2.96 2.00 6.03
CA ASN A 160 -3.06 0.76 6.81
C ASN A 160 -2.44 -0.41 6.03
N VAL A 161 -2.58 -0.39 4.71
CA VAL A 161 -2.09 -1.44 3.81
C VAL A 161 -1.15 -0.82 2.79
N MET A 162 0.09 -1.29 2.74
CA MET A 162 0.99 -0.99 1.63
C MET A 162 0.69 -1.97 0.49
N ILE A 163 0.38 -1.48 -0.70
CA ILE A 163 0.09 -2.30 -1.86
C ILE A 163 1.29 -2.33 -2.81
N SER A 164 1.86 -3.52 -3.00
CA SER A 164 2.84 -3.80 -4.05
C SER A 164 2.15 -4.47 -5.22
N HIS A 165 2.35 -3.91 -6.42
CA HIS A 165 1.62 -4.29 -7.62
C HIS A 165 2.45 -4.00 -8.88
N CYS A 166 2.06 -4.58 -10.02
CA CYS A 166 2.79 -4.38 -11.26
C CYS A 166 2.12 -3.34 -12.16
N TRP A 167 2.92 -2.48 -12.80
CA TRP A 167 2.38 -1.52 -13.77
C TRP A 167 1.78 -2.15 -15.02
N ASP A 168 2.26 -3.34 -15.40
CA ASP A 168 1.81 -4.07 -16.58
C ASP A 168 0.62 -4.99 -16.29
N GLU A 169 0.11 -5.00 -15.06
CA GLU A 169 -1.08 -5.75 -14.70
C GLU A 169 -2.33 -5.11 -15.29
N ASN A 170 -3.36 -5.93 -15.50
CA ASN A 170 -4.67 -5.43 -15.89
C ASN A 170 -5.29 -4.60 -14.75
N CYS A 171 -5.60 -3.33 -15.01
CA CYS A 171 -6.05 -2.40 -13.98
C CYS A 171 -7.41 -2.79 -13.39
N GLU A 172 -8.33 -3.29 -14.23
CA GLU A 172 -9.64 -3.75 -13.77
C GLU A 172 -9.52 -4.97 -12.85
N ASN A 173 -8.73 -5.97 -13.25
CA ASN A 173 -8.47 -7.16 -12.44
C ASN A 173 -7.79 -6.82 -11.12
N PHE A 174 -6.80 -5.92 -11.15
CA PHE A 174 -6.16 -5.40 -9.93
C PHE A 174 -7.20 -4.84 -8.95
N VAL A 175 -8.09 -3.96 -9.40
CA VAL A 175 -9.12 -3.40 -8.51
C VAL A 175 -10.09 -4.48 -8.03
N ASN A 176 -10.49 -5.40 -8.90
CA ASN A 176 -11.39 -6.49 -8.51
C ASN A 176 -10.76 -7.38 -7.42
N HIS A 177 -9.47 -7.72 -7.52
CA HIS A 177 -8.74 -8.48 -6.50
C HIS A 177 -8.70 -7.76 -5.16
N MET A 178 -8.51 -6.43 -5.17
CA MET A 178 -8.59 -5.61 -3.95
C MET A 178 -10.00 -5.63 -3.34
N LEU A 179 -11.05 -5.61 -4.17
CA LEU A 179 -12.44 -5.67 -3.70
C LEU A 179 -12.80 -7.06 -3.14
N LEU A 180 -12.25 -8.13 -3.69
CA LEU A 180 -12.41 -9.48 -3.16
C LEU A 180 -11.79 -9.64 -1.77
N LYS A 181 -10.67 -8.95 -1.51
CA LYS A 181 -10.01 -8.90 -0.19
C LYS A 181 -10.59 -7.85 0.76
N SER A 182 -11.77 -7.30 0.45
CA SER A 182 -12.35 -6.21 1.23
C SER A 182 -12.61 -6.57 2.69
N ALA A 183 -13.05 -7.81 2.97
CA ALA A 183 -13.33 -8.26 4.33
C ALA A 183 -12.06 -8.30 5.19
N GLU A 184 -10.96 -8.83 4.65
CA GLU A 184 -9.65 -8.85 5.31
C GLU A 184 -9.10 -7.43 5.49
N ILE A 185 -9.19 -6.60 4.45
CA ILE A 185 -8.78 -5.19 4.48
C ILE A 185 -9.53 -4.42 5.57
N HIS A 186 -10.84 -4.61 5.72
CA HIS A 186 -11.64 -3.94 6.75
C HIS A 186 -11.31 -4.40 8.17
N ARG A 187 -10.80 -5.63 8.36
CA ARG A 187 -10.41 -6.12 9.69
C ARG A 187 -9.16 -5.42 10.22
N ILE A 188 -8.28 -4.93 9.35
CA ILE A 188 -7.03 -4.28 9.74
C ILE A 188 -7.28 -2.95 10.45
N SER A 189 -8.26 -2.17 10.00
CA SER A 189 -8.41 -0.77 10.41
C SER A 189 -9.20 -0.54 11.70
N SER A 190 -9.44 -1.57 12.52
CA SER A 190 -10.10 -1.45 13.85
C SER A 190 -11.39 -0.60 13.87
N GLY A 191 -12.15 -0.61 12.77
CA GLY A 191 -13.41 0.14 12.63
C GLY A 191 -13.33 1.47 11.88
N GLU A 192 -12.14 1.92 11.47
CA GLU A 192 -11.97 3.05 10.55
C GLU A 192 -11.95 2.58 9.08
N THR A 193 -12.09 3.50 8.13
CA THR A 193 -11.92 3.18 6.71
C THR A 193 -10.44 2.93 6.42
N PRO A 194 -10.04 1.72 5.99
CA PRO A 194 -8.63 1.41 5.75
C PRO A 194 -8.07 2.21 4.58
N GLY A 195 -6.91 2.84 4.78
CA GLY A 195 -6.16 3.48 3.72
C GLY A 195 -5.24 2.49 3.00
N LEU A 196 -5.34 2.47 1.68
CA LEU A 196 -4.52 1.68 0.77
C LEU A 196 -3.47 2.60 0.12
N TRP A 197 -2.19 2.31 0.34
CA TRP A 197 -1.12 3.03 -0.34
C TRP A 197 -0.75 2.29 -1.62
N ILE A 198 -1.09 2.85 -2.78
CA ILE A 198 -0.86 2.26 -4.10
C ILE A 198 0.00 3.24 -4.89
N CYS A 199 1.20 2.83 -5.32
CA CYS A 199 2.20 3.76 -5.84
C CYS A 199 1.72 4.56 -7.07
N ALA A 200 0.92 3.95 -7.95
CA ALA A 200 0.33 4.61 -9.12
C ALA A 200 -0.61 5.78 -8.77
N PHE A 201 -1.22 5.77 -7.58
CA PHE A 201 -2.16 6.80 -7.12
C PHE A 201 -1.55 7.71 -6.04
N ALA A 202 -0.64 7.19 -5.23
CA ALA A 202 -0.02 7.91 -4.12
C ALA A 202 1.10 8.85 -4.57
N ILE A 203 1.96 8.40 -5.49
CA ILE A 203 3.07 9.19 -6.04
C ILE A 203 2.52 10.12 -7.10
N PHE A 204 2.93 11.40 -7.08
CA PHE A 204 2.55 12.35 -8.11
C PHE A 204 3.17 11.95 -9.46
N GLN A 205 2.30 11.54 -10.38
CA GLN A 205 2.65 11.13 -11.74
C GLN A 205 2.76 12.40 -12.61
N ARG A 206 3.88 13.10 -12.49
CA ARG A 206 4.11 14.36 -13.22
C ARG A 206 4.03 14.12 -14.73
N GLY A 207 3.08 14.79 -15.38
CA GLY A 207 2.90 14.72 -16.84
C GLY A 207 3.98 15.48 -17.61
N ALA A 208 4.16 15.15 -18.89
CA ALA A 208 5.10 15.86 -19.75
C ALA A 208 4.74 17.36 -19.83
N GLY A 209 5.71 18.22 -19.50
CA GLY A 209 5.54 19.68 -19.51
C GLY A 209 4.91 20.26 -18.23
N ASP A 210 4.42 19.42 -17.30
CA ASP A 210 3.97 19.90 -16.00
C ASP A 210 5.17 20.21 -15.10
N LYS A 211 5.21 21.43 -14.59
CA LYS A 211 6.26 21.92 -13.68
C LYS A 211 5.78 22.02 -12.24
N SER A 212 4.54 21.64 -11.93
CA SER A 212 4.05 21.55 -10.56
C SER A 212 4.71 20.38 -9.82
N GLY A 213 4.88 20.51 -8.51
CA GLY A 213 5.38 19.47 -7.62
C GLY A 213 6.81 18.98 -7.88
N PRO A 214 7.25 17.92 -7.18
CA PRO A 214 8.48 17.18 -7.46
C PRO A 214 8.29 16.16 -8.59
N ASP A 215 9.37 15.75 -9.26
CA ASP A 215 9.35 14.67 -10.25
C ASP A 215 9.37 13.32 -9.53
N ILE A 216 9.26 12.22 -10.28
CA ILE A 216 9.24 10.89 -9.67
C ILE A 216 10.57 10.59 -8.98
N GLN A 217 11.72 10.96 -9.56
CA GLN A 217 13.03 10.69 -8.96
C GLN A 217 13.19 11.46 -7.65
N GLU A 218 12.81 12.73 -7.61
CA GLU A 218 12.81 13.57 -6.42
C GLU A 218 11.93 12.96 -5.31
N GLN A 219 10.72 12.51 -5.65
CA GLN A 219 9.81 11.86 -4.70
C GLN A 219 10.38 10.55 -4.15
N LEU A 220 11.14 9.79 -4.95
CA LEU A 220 11.71 8.51 -4.56
C LEU A 220 12.98 8.61 -3.71
N GLY A 221 13.36 9.82 -3.27
CA GLY A 221 14.60 10.07 -2.50
C GLY A 221 15.83 10.34 -3.37
N GLY A 222 15.61 10.59 -4.67
CA GLY A 222 16.66 10.77 -5.66
C GLY A 222 17.49 9.51 -5.90
N SER A 223 18.59 9.64 -6.64
CA SER A 223 19.47 8.52 -6.98
C SER A 223 20.33 8.01 -5.82
N ARG A 224 20.30 8.66 -4.65
CA ARG A 224 21.22 8.42 -3.54
C ARG A 224 20.59 7.81 -2.30
N ASP A 225 19.27 7.95 -2.11
CA ASP A 225 18.61 7.50 -0.89
C ASP A 225 17.24 6.87 -1.14
N VAL A 226 17.24 5.71 -1.82
CA VAL A 226 16.04 4.89 -2.00
C VAL A 226 15.44 4.46 -0.65
N MET A 227 16.28 4.27 0.37
CA MET A 227 15.85 3.84 1.71
C MET A 227 15.20 4.96 2.52
N GLY A 228 15.49 6.22 2.20
CA GLY A 228 14.78 7.41 2.67
C GLY A 228 13.56 7.78 1.83
N GLY A 229 13.28 7.03 0.76
CA GLY A 229 12.12 7.22 -0.11
C GLY A 229 10.79 6.83 0.54
N PRO A 230 9.68 6.93 -0.22
CA PRO A 230 8.34 6.72 0.30
C PRO A 230 8.07 5.27 0.69
N PHE A 231 8.59 4.29 -0.07
CA PHE A 231 8.28 2.87 0.14
C PHE A 231 8.70 2.38 1.53
N PRO A 232 9.96 2.54 1.98
CA PRO A 232 10.36 2.06 3.31
C PRO A 232 9.60 2.74 4.46
N GLN A 233 9.23 4.01 4.29
CA GLN A 233 8.44 4.75 5.29
C GLN A 233 7.00 4.24 5.37
N VAL A 234 6.36 4.01 4.23
CA VAL A 234 5.02 3.46 4.17
C VAL A 234 5.00 2.05 4.73
N VAL A 235 5.94 1.19 4.35
CA VAL A 235 6.06 -0.17 4.89
C VAL A 235 6.24 -0.14 6.41
N ALA A 236 7.09 0.76 6.93
CA ALA A 236 7.32 0.87 8.38
C ALA A 236 6.06 1.27 9.15
N GLN A 237 5.21 2.12 8.55
CA GLN A 237 3.99 2.62 9.19
C GLN A 237 2.76 1.74 8.93
N ALA A 238 2.66 1.07 7.78
CA ALA A 238 1.53 0.23 7.42
C ALA A 238 1.41 -0.94 8.40
N ASP A 239 0.18 -1.41 8.59
CA ASP A 239 -0.12 -2.51 9.50
C ASP A 239 0.24 -3.84 8.82
N VAL A 240 -0.07 -3.97 7.52
CA VAL A 240 0.36 -5.09 6.67
C VAL A 240 0.83 -4.60 5.29
N MET A 241 1.53 -5.46 4.58
CA MET A 241 1.79 -5.33 3.14
C MET A 241 0.90 -6.32 2.38
N MET A 242 0.32 -5.90 1.26
CA MET A 242 -0.39 -6.78 0.34
C MET A 242 0.28 -6.74 -1.02
N VAL A 243 0.61 -7.92 -1.55
CA VAL A 243 1.18 -8.12 -2.87
C VAL A 243 0.08 -8.59 -3.80
N VAL A 244 -0.23 -7.80 -4.82
CA VAL A 244 -1.30 -8.09 -5.78
C VAL A 244 -0.69 -8.61 -7.06
N GLN A 245 -1.03 -9.84 -7.43
CA GLN A 245 -0.56 -10.49 -8.64
C GLN A 245 -1.70 -10.84 -9.57
N THR A 246 -1.66 -10.36 -10.81
CA THR A 246 -2.61 -10.77 -11.83
C THR A 246 -2.01 -11.82 -12.75
N LYS A 247 -2.84 -12.46 -13.58
CA LYS A 247 -2.36 -13.39 -14.61
C LYS A 247 -1.53 -12.72 -15.73
N GLU A 248 -1.67 -11.41 -15.92
CA GLU A 248 -0.96 -10.67 -16.97
C GLU A 248 0.45 -10.26 -16.56
N ALA A 249 0.71 -10.09 -15.26
CA ALA A 249 1.97 -9.56 -14.78
C ALA A 249 2.41 -10.17 -13.44
N MET A 250 3.66 -10.66 -13.42
CA MET A 250 4.27 -11.27 -12.25
C MET A 250 5.05 -10.24 -11.44
N VAL A 251 4.60 -9.97 -10.22
CA VAL A 251 5.22 -8.99 -9.31
C VAL A 251 6.70 -9.28 -9.07
N TYR A 252 7.08 -10.56 -8.93
CA TYR A 252 8.46 -10.96 -8.68
C TYR A 252 9.42 -10.66 -9.83
N THR A 253 8.92 -10.40 -11.05
CA THR A 253 9.75 -9.95 -12.18
C THR A 253 10.09 -8.46 -12.11
N ARG A 254 9.57 -7.72 -11.12
CA ARG A 254 9.73 -6.28 -10.99
C ARG A 254 10.64 -5.97 -9.80
N MET A 255 11.80 -5.39 -10.08
CA MET A 255 12.82 -5.10 -9.05
C MET A 255 12.26 -4.28 -7.88
N TRP A 256 11.44 -3.26 -8.17
CA TRP A 256 10.83 -2.41 -7.15
C TRP A 256 9.92 -3.21 -6.21
N CYS A 257 9.07 -4.08 -6.76
CA CYS A 257 8.17 -4.89 -5.96
C CYS A 257 8.93 -5.91 -5.10
N VAL A 258 9.97 -6.54 -5.65
CA VAL A 258 10.85 -7.43 -4.88
C VAL A 258 11.53 -6.69 -3.72
N LEU A 259 12.03 -5.48 -3.98
CA LEU A 259 12.62 -4.63 -2.95
C LEU A 259 11.62 -4.26 -1.86
N GLU A 260 10.39 -3.87 -2.22
CA GLU A 260 9.31 -3.56 -1.28
C GLU A 260 9.02 -4.76 -0.36
N ILE A 261 8.91 -5.97 -0.93
CA ILE A 261 8.65 -7.20 -0.17
C ILE A 261 9.82 -7.51 0.77
N LEU A 262 11.06 -7.37 0.28
CA LEU A 262 12.24 -7.55 1.11
C LEU A 262 12.25 -6.60 2.30
N ILE A 263 11.91 -5.32 2.08
CA ILE A 263 11.82 -4.31 3.14
C ILE A 263 10.75 -4.69 4.15
N ALA A 264 9.58 -5.14 3.71
CA ALA A 264 8.51 -5.58 4.60
C ALA A 264 8.95 -6.75 5.48
N ILE A 265 9.60 -7.76 4.91
CA ILE A 265 10.13 -8.90 5.66
C ILE A 265 11.20 -8.46 6.67
N GLN A 266 12.12 -7.59 6.27
CA GLN A 266 13.17 -7.05 7.16
C GLN A 266 12.61 -6.20 8.31
N GLN A 267 11.44 -5.62 8.11
CA GLN A 267 10.71 -4.84 9.12
C GLN A 267 9.65 -5.66 9.87
N GLU A 268 9.67 -6.99 9.70
CA GLU A 268 8.75 -7.94 10.35
C GLU A 268 7.28 -7.62 10.08
N LYS A 269 6.98 -7.12 8.88
CA LYS A 269 5.62 -6.89 8.41
C LYS A 269 5.01 -8.18 7.89
N GLU A 270 3.74 -8.36 8.18
CA GLU A 270 2.94 -9.40 7.57
C GLU A 270 2.75 -9.09 6.07
N VAL A 271 2.93 -10.09 5.21
CA VAL A 271 2.83 -9.95 3.75
C VAL A 271 1.73 -10.87 3.27
N TRP A 272 0.65 -10.28 2.78
CA TRP A 272 -0.49 -11.00 2.21
C TRP A 272 -0.38 -11.08 0.71
N LEU A 273 -0.89 -12.18 0.15
CA LEU A 273 -1.06 -12.34 -1.29
C LEU A 273 -2.52 -12.09 -1.69
N ALA A 274 -2.71 -11.39 -2.80
CA ALA A 274 -3.98 -11.24 -3.47
C ALA A 274 -3.81 -11.49 -4.97
N GLY A 275 -4.78 -12.17 -5.58
CA GLY A 275 -4.85 -12.32 -7.03
C GLY A 275 -4.88 -13.75 -7.54
N ASP A 276 -4.49 -13.93 -8.81
CA ASP A 276 -4.70 -15.15 -9.59
C ASP A 276 -3.63 -16.23 -9.31
N TRP A 277 -3.57 -16.75 -8.08
CA TRP A 277 -2.49 -17.66 -7.66
C TRP A 277 -2.38 -18.97 -8.46
N PRO A 278 -3.48 -19.71 -8.74
CA PRO A 278 -3.37 -20.99 -9.44
C PRO A 278 -2.77 -20.88 -10.84
N ALA A 279 -3.07 -19.78 -11.55
CA ALA A 279 -2.52 -19.50 -12.88
C ALA A 279 -1.00 -19.23 -12.84
N ASN A 280 -0.51 -18.76 -11.69
CA ASN A 280 0.85 -18.28 -11.50
C ASN A 280 1.81 -19.33 -10.89
N ARG A 281 1.29 -20.49 -10.45
CA ARG A 281 2.12 -21.55 -9.87
C ARG A 281 3.25 -22.00 -10.80
N LYS A 282 2.93 -22.25 -12.07
CA LYS A 282 3.91 -22.64 -13.08
C LYS A 282 4.99 -21.56 -13.28
N TRP A 283 4.59 -20.30 -13.24
CA TRP A 283 5.51 -19.17 -13.40
C TRP A 283 6.49 -19.10 -12.23
N LEU A 284 6.05 -19.36 -11.00
CA LEU A 284 6.91 -19.38 -9.83
C LEU A 284 7.92 -20.55 -9.86
N GLU A 285 7.52 -21.69 -10.42
CA GLU A 285 8.42 -22.84 -10.60
C GLU A 285 9.52 -22.55 -11.64
N GLU A 286 9.22 -21.73 -12.64
CA GLU A 286 10.15 -21.38 -13.72
C GLU A 286 10.95 -20.08 -13.45
N PHE A 287 10.42 -19.19 -12.62
CA PHE A 287 11.00 -17.87 -12.36
C PHE A 287 12.31 -17.97 -11.60
N LYS A 288 13.31 -17.22 -12.07
CA LYS A 288 14.57 -17.03 -11.35
C LYS A 288 14.65 -15.60 -10.86
N PRO A 289 14.90 -15.36 -9.56
CA PRO A 289 15.05 -14.03 -8.98
C PRO A 289 15.94 -13.05 -9.76
N ARG A 290 17.02 -13.56 -10.35
CA ARG A 290 17.97 -12.79 -11.16
C ARG A 290 17.38 -12.25 -12.46
N ASP A 291 16.23 -12.75 -12.89
CA ASP A 291 15.54 -12.32 -14.10
C ASP A 291 14.60 -11.12 -13.82
N ALA A 292 14.53 -10.65 -12.56
CA ALA A 292 13.79 -9.43 -12.21
C ALA A 292 14.40 -8.20 -12.90
N ILE A 293 13.54 -7.38 -13.52
CA ILE A 293 13.94 -6.20 -14.28
C ILE A 293 13.65 -4.91 -13.51
N CYS A 294 14.57 -3.95 -13.61
CA CYS A 294 14.39 -2.59 -13.13
C CYS A 294 13.91 -1.67 -14.26
N GLY A 295 12.93 -0.81 -13.97
CA GLY A 295 12.45 0.23 -14.89
C GLY A 295 11.22 -0.15 -15.73
N PRO A 296 10.66 0.82 -16.49
CA PRO A 296 9.67 0.51 -17.52
C PRO A 296 10.29 -0.40 -18.60
N PRO A 297 9.52 -1.33 -19.20
CA PRO A 297 10.03 -2.28 -20.19
C PRO A 297 10.59 -1.62 -21.47
N TYR A 298 10.43 -0.31 -21.63
CA TYR A 298 10.94 0.46 -22.77
C TYR A 298 11.61 1.75 -22.23
N ASP A 299 12.81 2.06 -22.74
CA ASP A 299 13.58 3.32 -22.59
C ASP A 299 14.57 3.54 -21.43
N CYS A 300 15.01 2.51 -20.69
CA CYS A 300 16.28 2.61 -19.97
C CYS A 300 17.37 1.79 -20.69
N PRO A 301 18.25 2.41 -21.51
CA PRO A 301 19.44 1.75 -22.04
C PRO A 301 20.39 1.47 -20.87
N GLY A 302 20.22 0.31 -20.24
CA GLY A 302 20.94 -0.10 -19.04
C GLY A 302 20.04 -0.76 -18.00
N SER A 303 19.25 -1.77 -18.39
CA SER A 303 18.60 -2.66 -17.44
C SER A 303 19.68 -3.32 -16.57
N TYR A 304 19.88 -2.79 -15.37
CA TYR A 304 20.78 -3.39 -14.39
C TYR A 304 20.14 -4.67 -13.88
N ILE A 305 20.67 -5.82 -14.33
CA ILE A 305 20.45 -7.11 -13.68
C ILE A 305 21.16 -7.03 -12.33
N VAL A 306 20.40 -7.05 -11.24
CA VAL A 306 20.99 -7.16 -9.90
C VAL A 306 21.41 -8.62 -9.71
N SER A 307 22.72 -8.88 -9.84
CA SER A 307 23.27 -10.21 -9.54
C SER A 307 23.28 -10.43 -8.02
N THR A 308 22.56 -11.44 -7.55
CA THR A 308 22.41 -11.80 -6.13
C THR A 308 23.64 -12.50 -5.53
N GLU A 309 24.87 -12.24 -6.02
CA GLU A 309 26.08 -12.92 -5.54
C GLU A 309 26.66 -12.32 -4.25
N ALA A 310 25.89 -11.53 -3.50
CA ALA A 310 26.30 -11.13 -2.16
C ALA A 310 26.06 -12.30 -1.18
N GLU A 311 27.14 -12.97 -0.77
CA GLU A 311 27.15 -13.96 0.31
C GLU A 311 26.47 -13.36 1.56
N GLY A 312 25.32 -13.91 1.96
CA GLY A 312 24.49 -13.42 3.07
C GLY A 312 23.20 -12.70 2.67
N GLY A 313 22.88 -12.62 1.37
CA GLY A 313 21.63 -12.06 0.87
C GLY A 313 20.41 -12.98 1.12
N VAL A 314 19.26 -12.35 1.32
CA VAL A 314 17.96 -13.01 1.34
C VAL A 314 17.61 -13.39 -0.09
N SER A 315 17.54 -14.68 -0.39
CA SER A 315 17.07 -15.12 -1.69
C SER A 315 15.59 -14.75 -1.84
N VAL A 316 15.22 -14.14 -2.98
CA VAL A 316 13.80 -13.95 -3.37
C VAL A 316 13.08 -15.30 -3.40
N GLN A 317 13.78 -16.42 -3.61
CA GLN A 317 13.21 -17.75 -3.45
C GLN A 317 12.70 -17.99 -2.03
N ASN A 318 13.39 -17.51 -1.00
CA ASN A 318 12.94 -17.66 0.39
C ASN A 318 11.70 -16.79 0.69
N VAL A 319 11.55 -15.66 0.00
CA VAL A 319 10.34 -14.84 0.04
C VAL A 319 9.16 -15.59 -0.58
N VAL A 320 9.39 -16.20 -1.75
CA VAL A 320 8.39 -17.02 -2.45
C VAL A 320 8.01 -18.26 -1.61
N ASP A 321 8.99 -18.95 -1.04
CA ASP A 321 8.79 -20.17 -0.26
C ASP A 321 8.06 -19.91 1.05
N ARG A 322 8.30 -18.75 1.71
CA ARG A 322 7.57 -18.34 2.92
C ARG A 322 6.08 -18.15 2.64
N ASN A 323 5.73 -17.48 1.53
CA ASN A 323 4.34 -17.21 1.18
C ASN A 323 3.58 -18.44 0.66
N ARG A 324 4.30 -19.52 0.32
CA ARG A 324 3.72 -20.76 -0.23
C ARG A 324 2.96 -21.60 0.80
N ILE A 325 3.28 -21.47 2.09
CA ILE A 325 2.83 -22.40 3.14
C ILE A 325 1.45 -22.01 3.71
N GLU A 326 1.09 -20.73 3.71
CA GLU A 326 -0.10 -20.25 4.44
C GLU A 326 -1.39 -20.31 3.59
N ASP A 327 -1.32 -20.14 2.27
CA ASP A 327 -2.53 -20.05 1.40
C ASP A 327 -3.07 -21.38 0.85
N THR A 328 -2.33 -22.49 0.99
CA THR A 328 -2.75 -23.79 0.41
C THR A 328 -3.80 -24.54 1.24
N LEU A 329 -4.06 -24.15 2.48
CA LEU A 329 -4.95 -24.90 3.37
C LEU A 329 -6.34 -24.26 3.58
N GLU A 330 -6.54 -22.98 3.28
CA GLU A 330 -7.84 -22.31 3.49
C GLU A 330 -8.56 -21.87 2.20
N ALA A 331 -7.86 -21.70 1.08
CA ALA A 331 -8.46 -21.14 -0.14
C ALA A 331 -9.33 -22.15 -0.93
N GLU A 332 -9.05 -23.46 -0.83
CA GLU A 332 -9.80 -24.48 -1.57
C GLU A 332 -11.21 -24.75 -1.01
N GLU A 333 -11.49 -24.39 0.25
CA GLU A 333 -12.79 -24.67 0.91
C GLU A 333 -13.84 -23.54 0.77
N ARG A 334 -13.48 -22.35 0.28
CA ARG A 334 -14.39 -21.16 0.31
C ARG A 334 -14.84 -20.63 -1.04
N ILE A 335 -14.43 -21.23 -2.16
CA ILE A 335 -14.94 -20.87 -3.49
C ILE A 335 -16.25 -21.63 -3.75
N GLU A 336 -17.26 -21.41 -2.90
CA GLU A 336 -18.65 -21.50 -3.34
C GLU A 336 -19.02 -20.12 -3.88
N VAL A 337 -19.19 -20.12 -5.20
CA VAL A 337 -19.48 -18.98 -6.07
C VAL A 337 -20.54 -18.05 -5.47
N LEU A 338 -20.13 -16.83 -5.08
CA LEU A 338 -21.05 -15.69 -4.96
C LEU A 338 -21.52 -15.32 -6.37
N GLN A 339 -22.52 -16.06 -6.87
CA GLN A 339 -23.35 -15.62 -7.97
C GLN A 339 -24.15 -14.43 -7.45
N VAL A 340 -23.72 -13.22 -7.81
CA VAL A 340 -24.54 -12.02 -7.66
C VAL A 340 -25.56 -12.08 -8.79
N ASP A 341 -26.81 -12.42 -8.46
CA ASP A 341 -27.90 -12.36 -9.42
C ASP A 341 -27.99 -10.92 -10.00
N PRO A 342 -28.16 -10.78 -11.32
CA PRO A 342 -28.41 -9.47 -11.91
C PRO A 342 -29.70 -8.88 -11.31
N PRO A 343 -29.78 -7.56 -11.11
CA PRO A 343 -30.99 -6.94 -10.60
C PRO A 343 -32.17 -7.23 -11.54
N GLU A 344 -33.22 -7.83 -10.99
CA GLU A 344 -34.48 -8.08 -11.68
C GLU A 344 -35.07 -6.77 -12.22
N ASP A 345 -35.45 -6.80 -13.48
CA ASP A 345 -36.40 -5.94 -14.20
C ASP A 345 -36.35 -4.43 -13.95
N VAL A 346 -35.68 -3.73 -14.88
CA VAL A 346 -36.07 -2.37 -15.26
C VAL A 346 -37.31 -2.47 -16.16
N ASP A 347 -38.46 -2.15 -15.58
CA ASP A 347 -39.76 -2.08 -16.26
C ASP A 347 -39.70 -1.12 -17.47
N ASN A 348 -39.69 -1.70 -18.67
CA ASN A 348 -39.76 -1.00 -19.96
C ASN A 348 -41.23 -0.72 -20.34
N ARG A 349 -41.95 -0.01 -19.48
CA ARG A 349 -43.29 0.52 -19.81
C ARG A 349 -43.38 1.99 -19.44
N GLU A 350 -43.06 2.84 -20.41
CA GLU A 350 -43.86 4.01 -20.81
C GLU A 350 -43.03 4.91 -21.74
N VAL A 351 -43.01 4.56 -23.03
CA VAL A 351 -42.89 5.56 -24.10
C VAL A 351 -43.94 5.21 -25.15
N ARG A 352 -45.19 5.58 -24.86
CA ARG A 352 -46.24 5.86 -25.84
C ARG A 352 -47.12 6.98 -25.30
N ASN A 353 -46.77 8.22 -25.64
CA ASN A 353 -47.65 9.21 -26.28
C ASN A 353 -46.85 10.48 -26.59
#